data_AF-A0A815VNK5-F1
#
_entry.id   AF-A0A815VNK5-F1
#
_cell.length_a   1.000
_cell.length_b   1.000
_cell.length_c   1.000
_cell.angle_alpha   90.00
_cell.angle_beta   90.00
_cell.angle_gamma   90.00
#
_symmetry.space_group_name_H-M   'P 1'
#
loop_
_entity.id
_entity.type
_entity.pdbx_description
1 polymer ?
#
loop_
_entity_poly.entity_id
_entity_poly.type
_entity_poly.pdbx_seq_one_letter_code
_entity_poly.pdbx_strand_id
1 'polypeptide(L)'
;MVVSGALAQHIIPIIQECPQLVSIYIFCDNQLIHERWAKTIAKVKGVYTQIGSICEALRIDRENCDRALMSISFNGIDPLFMYTQLLKEAFLDIEDDDAKSIKELVEYCRLASDASEKTLKKIEREYRGHSSIWWYTGPYFIYSMLNCGLRQMDVDIILKMGFFIRHLHNHIAELHREQQSSMPINFQVFRGQ
;
A
#
# COMPACT_ATOMS: atom_id res chain seq x y z
N MET A 1 6.52 24.46 -6.47
CA MET A 1 7.57 25.41 -6.03
C MET A 1 7.16 26.82 -6.42
N VAL A 2 7.31 27.81 -5.54
CA VAL A 2 7.08 29.24 -5.85
C VAL A 2 8.43 29.95 -5.95
N VAL A 3 8.66 30.73 -7.01
CA VAL A 3 9.94 31.39 -7.28
C VAL A 3 9.71 32.83 -7.77
N SER A 4 10.62 33.76 -7.45
CA SER A 4 10.54 35.13 -7.96
C SER A 4 10.87 35.19 -9.46
N GLY A 5 10.23 36.09 -10.21
CA GLY A 5 10.46 36.23 -11.66
C GLY A 5 11.92 36.49 -12.03
N ALA A 6 12.62 37.31 -11.24
CA ALA A 6 14.05 37.60 -11.43
C ALA A 6 14.93 36.34 -11.30
N LEU A 7 14.59 35.44 -10.38
CA LEU A 7 15.38 34.23 -10.13
C LEU A 7 14.96 33.06 -11.02
N ALA A 8 13.69 33.05 -11.44
CA ALA A 8 13.09 31.97 -12.20
C ALA A 8 13.81 31.73 -13.53
N GLN A 9 14.23 32.78 -14.24
CA GLN A 9 14.95 32.66 -15.51
C GLN A 9 16.28 31.92 -15.40
N HIS A 10 16.96 32.01 -14.25
CA HIS A 10 18.27 31.41 -14.05
C HIS A 10 18.18 29.99 -13.49
N ILE A 11 17.20 29.73 -12.62
CA ILE A 11 17.08 28.43 -11.96
C ILE A 11 16.29 27.42 -12.80
N ILE A 12 15.26 27.85 -13.56
CA ILE A 12 14.39 26.92 -14.29
C ILE A 12 15.14 26.00 -15.26
N PRO A 13 16.15 26.46 -16.03
CA PRO A 13 16.93 25.56 -16.89
C PRO A 13 17.62 24.40 -16.16
N ILE A 14 17.94 24.59 -14.87
CA ILE A 14 18.64 23.62 -14.02
C ILE A 14 17.64 22.63 -13.41
N ILE A 15 16.47 23.11 -12.99
CA ILE A 15 15.49 22.31 -12.24
C ILE A 15 14.40 21.70 -13.12
N GLN A 16 14.28 22.10 -14.38
CA GLN A 16 13.27 21.57 -15.30
C GLN A 16 13.40 20.05 -15.49
N GLU A 17 14.61 19.50 -15.38
CA GLU A 17 14.87 18.06 -15.51
C GLU A 17 14.59 17.28 -14.21
N CYS A 18 14.38 17.96 -13.08
CA CYS A 18 14.16 17.30 -11.79
C CYS A 18 12.80 16.58 -11.76
N PRO A 19 12.76 15.24 -11.62
CA PRO A 19 11.51 14.47 -11.67
C PRO A 19 10.60 14.72 -10.46
N GLN A 20 11.16 15.13 -9.32
CA GLN A 20 10.39 15.45 -8.11
C GLN A 20 9.68 16.80 -8.20
N LEU A 21 10.04 17.63 -9.17
CA LEU A 21 9.44 18.94 -9.38
C LEU A 21 8.33 18.87 -10.43
N VAL A 22 7.08 18.92 -9.96
CA VAL A 22 5.88 18.76 -10.78
C VAL A 22 5.33 20.09 -11.30
N SER A 23 5.32 21.12 -10.43
CA SER A 23 4.72 22.43 -10.73
C SER A 23 5.57 23.60 -10.22
N ILE A 24 5.72 24.63 -11.06
CA ILE A 24 6.43 25.87 -10.77
C ILE A 24 5.47 27.05 -10.94
N TYR A 25 5.39 27.94 -9.94
CA TYR A 25 4.62 29.18 -9.96
C TYR A 25 5.57 30.35 -9.83
N ILE A 26 5.48 31.32 -10.73
CA ILE A 26 6.38 32.47 -10.76
C ILE A 26 5.67 33.69 -10.17
N PHE A 27 6.30 34.35 -9.19
CA PHE A 27 5.80 35.58 -8.60
C PHE A 27 6.64 36.79 -9.05
N CYS A 28 6.02 37.79 -9.65
CA CYS A 28 6.72 38.99 -10.12
C CYS A 28 5.79 40.19 -10.26
N ASP A 29 6.33 41.40 -10.10
CA ASP A 29 5.55 42.63 -10.30
C ASP A 29 5.20 42.88 -11.78
N ASN A 30 6.02 42.39 -12.72
CA ASN A 30 5.84 42.60 -14.15
C ASN A 30 5.63 41.28 -14.91
N GLN A 31 4.37 40.86 -14.99
CA GLN A 31 3.97 39.60 -15.62
C GLN A 31 4.37 39.50 -17.10
N LEU A 32 4.26 40.58 -17.86
CA LEU A 32 4.47 40.59 -19.32
C LEU A 32 5.88 40.16 -19.74
N ILE A 33 6.88 40.46 -18.90
CA ILE A 33 8.28 40.10 -19.13
C ILE A 33 8.44 38.58 -19.00
N HIS A 34 7.76 37.96 -18.04
CA HIS A 34 7.98 36.57 -17.70
C HIS A 34 7.03 35.59 -18.39
N GLU A 35 5.86 36.05 -18.83
CA GLU A 35 4.82 35.21 -19.40
C GLU A 35 5.20 34.55 -20.74
N ARG A 36 5.98 35.24 -21.58
CA ARG A 36 6.36 34.72 -22.92
C ARG A 36 7.19 33.45 -22.86
N TRP A 37 8.21 33.43 -22.00
CA TRP A 37 9.08 32.26 -21.85
C TRP A 37 8.55 31.27 -20.83
N ALA A 38 7.74 31.71 -19.85
CA ALA A 38 7.07 30.79 -18.92
C ALA A 38 6.14 29.81 -19.66
N LYS A 39 5.41 30.29 -20.69
CA LYS A 39 4.51 29.46 -21.50
C LYS A 39 5.20 28.36 -22.31
N THR A 40 6.51 28.49 -22.57
CA THR A 40 7.25 27.46 -23.33
C THR A 40 7.71 26.30 -22.45
N ILE A 41 7.47 26.36 -21.14
CA ILE A 41 7.99 25.38 -20.17
C ILE A 41 6.83 24.61 -19.54
N ALA A 42 6.78 23.31 -19.81
CA ALA A 42 5.64 22.46 -19.43
C ALA A 42 5.36 22.40 -17.92
N LYS A 43 6.40 22.53 -17.08
CA LYS A 43 6.29 22.51 -15.61
C LYS A 43 5.85 23.84 -14.99
N VAL A 44 5.82 24.93 -15.77
CA VAL A 44 5.40 26.25 -15.28
C VAL A 44 3.88 26.36 -15.40
N LYS A 45 3.20 26.52 -14.27
CA LYS A 45 1.74 26.59 -14.19
C LYS A 45 1.19 28.00 -14.37
N GLY A 46 2.01 29.01 -14.08
CA GLY A 46 1.62 30.40 -14.30
C GLY A 46 2.61 31.42 -13.75
N VAL A 47 2.39 32.66 -14.16
CA VAL A 47 3.08 33.85 -13.70
C VAL A 47 2.05 34.75 -13.02
N TYR A 48 2.33 35.20 -11.81
CA TYR A 48 1.37 35.90 -10.95
C TYR A 48 1.99 37.16 -10.35
N THR A 49 1.18 38.21 -10.26
CA THR A 49 1.54 39.50 -9.64
C THR A 49 0.97 39.65 -8.24
N GLN A 50 0.04 38.77 -7.85
CA GLN A 50 -0.64 38.81 -6.56
C GLN A 50 -0.50 37.46 -5.87
N ILE A 51 -0.14 37.49 -4.59
CA ILE A 51 -0.01 36.28 -3.77
C ILE A 51 -1.34 35.52 -3.67
N GLY A 52 -2.47 36.24 -3.62
CA GLY A 52 -3.81 35.64 -3.59
C GLY A 52 -4.09 34.76 -4.81
N SER A 53 -3.65 35.19 -6.00
CA SER A 53 -3.80 34.41 -7.23
C SER A 53 -2.94 33.14 -7.23
N ILE A 54 -1.76 33.19 -6.60
CA ILE A 54 -0.93 32.00 -6.40
C ILE A 54 -1.61 31.05 -5.42
N CYS A 55 -2.14 31.55 -4.31
CA CYS A 55 -2.87 30.74 -3.33
C CYS A 55 -4.06 30.03 -3.98
N GLU A 56 -4.79 30.71 -4.86
CA GLU A 56 -5.91 30.12 -5.60
C GLU A 56 -5.44 29.06 -6.60
N ALA A 57 -4.40 29.34 -7.37
CA ALA A 57 -3.81 28.38 -8.30
C ALA A 57 -3.25 27.14 -7.56
N LEU A 58 -2.61 27.34 -6.42
CA LEU A 58 -2.14 26.27 -5.54
C LEU A 58 -3.30 25.45 -4.97
N ARG A 59 -4.41 26.09 -4.60
CA ARG A 59 -5.61 25.41 -4.11
C ARG A 59 -6.20 24.52 -5.21
N ILE A 60 -6.39 25.07 -6.41
CA ILE A 60 -6.92 24.32 -7.56
C ILE A 60 -5.98 23.17 -7.94
N ASP A 61 -4.67 23.42 -8.01
CA ASP A 61 -3.72 22.36 -8.34
C ASP A 61 -3.60 21.33 -7.23
N ARG A 62 -3.76 21.70 -5.96
CA ARG A 62 -3.88 20.75 -4.84
C ARG A 62 -5.13 19.90 -4.98
N GLU A 63 -6.29 20.49 -5.27
CA GLU A 63 -7.54 19.75 -5.46
C GLU A 63 -7.46 18.81 -6.68
N ASN A 64 -6.78 19.21 -7.75
CA ASN A 64 -6.56 18.37 -8.93
C ASN A 64 -5.50 17.28 -8.68
N CYS A 65 -4.46 17.60 -7.90
CA CYS A 65 -3.48 16.63 -7.42
C CYS A 65 -4.18 15.59 -6.54
N ASP A 66 -4.94 16.02 -5.53
CA ASP A 66 -5.76 15.17 -4.66
C ASP A 66 -6.77 14.35 -5.47
N ARG A 67 -7.29 14.87 -6.61
CA ARG A 67 -8.20 14.12 -7.50
C ARG A 67 -7.49 13.05 -8.35
N ALA A 68 -6.23 13.27 -8.74
CA ALA A 68 -5.39 12.28 -9.43
C ALA A 68 -4.72 11.29 -8.45
N LEU A 69 -4.54 11.72 -7.19
CA LEU A 69 -4.07 10.97 -6.04
C LEU A 69 -5.23 10.56 -5.12
N MET A 70 -6.46 10.35 -5.65
CA MET A 70 -7.62 9.92 -4.84
C MET A 70 -7.32 8.58 -4.17
N SER A 71 -6.63 8.64 -3.03
CA SER A 71 -6.87 7.78 -1.91
C SER A 71 -8.35 7.93 -1.63
N ILE A 72 -9.04 6.83 -1.78
CA ILE A 72 -10.44 6.64 -1.43
C ILE A 72 -10.56 7.02 0.07
N SER A 73 -10.82 8.29 0.37
CA SER A 73 -11.09 8.76 1.73
C SER A 73 -12.60 8.77 1.92
N PHE A 74 -13.16 7.58 2.14
CA PHE A 74 -14.51 7.46 2.68
C PHE A 74 -14.48 7.96 4.13
N ASN A 75 -15.00 9.16 4.38
CA ASN A 75 -15.53 9.61 5.68
C ASN A 75 -14.85 9.05 6.95
N GLY A 76 -13.55 9.32 7.13
CA GLY A 76 -12.83 8.95 8.37
C GLY A 76 -12.47 7.47 8.52
N ILE A 77 -12.65 6.66 7.49
CA ILE A 77 -12.13 5.30 7.40
C ILE A 77 -10.72 5.36 6.80
N ASP A 78 -9.75 4.74 7.46
CA ASP A 78 -8.38 4.62 6.96
C ASP A 78 -8.40 3.99 5.55
N PRO A 79 -7.89 4.67 4.51
CA PRO A 79 -7.80 4.09 3.16
C PRO A 79 -7.11 2.73 3.17
N LEU A 80 -6.11 2.54 4.04
CA LEU A 80 -5.43 1.25 4.21
C LEU A 80 -6.40 0.16 4.66
N PHE A 81 -7.32 0.47 5.56
CA PHE A 81 -8.37 -0.46 5.98
C PHE A 81 -9.25 -0.88 4.80
N MET A 82 -9.67 0.08 3.96
CA MET A 82 -10.44 -0.23 2.74
C MET A 82 -9.66 -1.14 1.78
N TYR A 83 -8.38 -0.84 1.53
CA TYR A 83 -7.55 -1.67 0.66
C TYR A 83 -7.34 -3.08 1.23
N THR A 84 -7.08 -3.19 2.53
CA THR A 84 -6.93 -4.51 3.19
C THR A 84 -8.23 -5.32 3.17
N GLN A 85 -9.39 -4.67 3.31
CA GLN A 85 -10.69 -5.34 3.19
C GLN A 85 -10.92 -5.84 1.76
N LEU A 86 -10.70 -4.99 0.75
CA LEU A 86 -10.83 -5.38 -0.66
C LEU A 86 -9.88 -6.53 -1.02
N LEU A 87 -8.63 -6.46 -0.56
CA LEU A 87 -7.64 -7.51 -0.74
C LEU A 87 -8.08 -8.83 -0.07
N LYS A 88 -8.64 -8.74 1.15
CA LYS A 88 -9.19 -9.90 1.85
C LYS A 88 -10.33 -10.53 1.06
N GLU A 89 -11.32 -9.76 0.60
CA GLU A 89 -12.42 -10.30 -0.22
C GLU A 89 -11.88 -10.93 -1.51
N ALA A 90 -10.94 -10.26 -2.19
CA ALA A 90 -10.29 -10.80 -3.38
C ALA A 90 -9.63 -12.16 -3.10
N PHE A 91 -8.89 -12.32 -2.00
CA PHE A 91 -8.31 -13.62 -1.64
C PHE A 91 -9.34 -14.71 -1.34
N LEU A 92 -10.51 -14.35 -0.80
CA LEU A 92 -11.58 -15.31 -0.53
C LEU A 92 -12.28 -15.76 -1.81
N ASP A 93 -12.38 -14.88 -2.81
CA ASP A 93 -13.03 -15.14 -4.09
C ASP A 93 -12.15 -15.87 -5.10
N ILE A 94 -10.82 -15.86 -4.93
CA ILE A 94 -9.93 -16.57 -5.83
C ILE A 94 -10.22 -18.07 -5.74
N GLU A 95 -10.46 -18.71 -6.88
CA GLU A 95 -10.37 -20.16 -7.06
C GLU A 95 -8.96 -20.48 -7.56
N ASP A 96 -8.05 -20.88 -6.67
CA ASP A 96 -6.65 -21.17 -7.04
C ASP A 96 -6.28 -22.64 -6.82
N ASP A 97 -5.27 -23.08 -7.55
CA ASP A 97 -4.58 -24.33 -7.27
C ASP A 97 -3.64 -24.16 -6.07
N ASP A 98 -4.11 -24.58 -4.89
CA ASP A 98 -3.32 -24.58 -3.67
C ASP A 98 -1.96 -25.26 -3.84
N ALA A 99 -1.86 -26.34 -4.62
CA ALA A 99 -0.60 -27.06 -4.78
C ALA A 99 0.43 -26.19 -5.50
N LYS A 100 0.00 -25.46 -6.53
CA LYS A 100 0.83 -24.47 -7.22
C LYS A 100 1.23 -23.33 -6.29
N SER A 101 0.27 -22.77 -5.55
CA SER A 101 0.53 -21.67 -4.60
C SER A 101 1.52 -22.06 -3.50
N ILE A 102 1.40 -23.27 -2.94
CA ILE A 102 2.34 -23.79 -1.94
C ILE A 102 3.74 -23.91 -2.54
N LYS A 103 3.85 -24.44 -3.77
CA LYS A 103 5.14 -24.56 -4.45
C LYS A 103 5.79 -23.19 -4.67
N GLU A 104 5.01 -22.22 -5.14
CA GLU A 104 5.49 -20.85 -5.33
C GLU A 104 5.94 -20.19 -4.01
N LEU A 105 5.24 -20.42 -2.91
CA LEU A 105 5.65 -19.94 -1.59
C LEU A 105 6.98 -20.56 -1.14
N VAL A 106 7.13 -21.88 -1.32
CA VAL A 106 8.35 -22.61 -0.96
C VAL A 106 9.53 -22.12 -1.80
N GLU A 107 9.35 -21.93 -3.11
CA GLU A 107 10.38 -21.37 -4.00
C GLU A 107 10.75 -19.94 -3.60
N TYR A 108 9.77 -19.10 -3.31
CA TYR A 108 10.01 -17.74 -2.80
C TYR A 108 10.84 -17.78 -1.49
N CYS A 109 10.49 -18.65 -0.54
CA CYS A 109 11.23 -18.76 0.72
C CYS A 109 12.66 -19.29 0.53
N ARG A 110 12.90 -20.20 -0.42
CA ARG A 110 14.26 -20.67 -0.75
C ARG A 110 15.15 -19.54 -1.28
N LEU A 111 14.58 -18.59 -1.99
CA LEU A 111 15.31 -17.46 -2.57
C LEU A 111 15.48 -16.29 -1.59
N ALA A 112 14.45 -16.01 -0.78
CA ALA A 112 14.39 -14.83 0.07
C ALA A 112 14.93 -15.04 1.49
N SER A 113 15.07 -16.28 1.96
CA SER A 113 15.34 -16.57 3.38
C SER A 113 16.31 -17.71 3.62
N ASP A 114 16.91 -17.71 4.82
CA ASP A 114 17.69 -18.82 5.38
C ASP A 114 16.77 -19.89 6.02
N ALA A 115 15.52 -19.99 5.55
CA ALA A 115 14.56 -20.95 6.10
C ALA A 115 15.12 -22.37 5.98
N SER A 116 15.04 -23.13 7.07
CA SER A 116 15.53 -24.51 7.07
C SER A 116 14.86 -25.31 5.95
N GLU A 117 15.67 -25.88 5.06
CA GLU A 117 15.22 -26.74 3.97
C GLU A 117 14.31 -27.88 4.45
N LYS A 118 14.51 -28.34 5.70
CA LYS A 118 13.64 -29.33 6.35
C LYS A 118 12.20 -28.82 6.53
N THR A 119 12.03 -27.57 6.96
CA THR A 119 10.72 -26.94 7.16
C THR A 119 10.02 -26.70 5.82
N LEU A 120 10.76 -26.28 4.79
CA LEU A 120 10.23 -26.06 3.45
C LEU A 120 9.69 -27.36 2.84
N LYS A 121 10.47 -28.45 2.90
CA LYS A 121 10.02 -29.78 2.46
C LYS A 121 8.81 -30.28 3.25
N LYS A 122 8.73 -29.94 4.54
CA LYS A 122 7.59 -30.32 5.37
C LYS A 122 6.31 -29.65 4.90
N ILE A 123 6.35 -28.35 4.63
CA ILE A 123 5.18 -27.61 4.09
C ILE A 123 4.77 -28.20 2.74
N GLU A 124 5.71 -28.40 1.82
CA GLU A 124 5.42 -28.93 0.49
C GLU A 124 4.72 -30.30 0.51
N ARG A 125 5.04 -31.15 1.49
CA ARG A 125 4.50 -32.51 1.60
C ARG A 125 3.28 -32.63 2.50
N GLU A 126 3.27 -31.91 3.62
CA GLU A 126 2.36 -32.16 4.73
C GLU A 126 1.34 -31.03 4.91
N TYR A 127 1.38 -29.95 4.12
CA TYR A 127 0.50 -28.80 4.31
C TYR A 127 -0.99 -29.20 4.42
N ARG A 128 -1.46 -30.02 3.48
CA ARG A 128 -2.86 -30.52 3.43
C ARG A 128 -3.20 -31.52 4.54
N GLY A 129 -2.21 -32.07 5.23
CA GLY A 129 -2.41 -33.01 6.34
C GLY A 129 -2.74 -32.32 7.67
N HIS A 130 -2.63 -31.00 7.75
CA HIS A 130 -2.86 -30.23 8.97
C HIS A 130 -3.77 -29.02 8.71
N SER A 131 -4.43 -28.52 9.76
CA SER A 131 -5.24 -27.30 9.66
C SER A 131 -4.37 -26.06 9.49
N SER A 132 -4.93 -25.00 8.89
CA SER A 132 -4.28 -23.70 8.77
C SER A 132 -3.85 -23.12 10.12
N ILE A 133 -4.65 -23.32 11.17
CA ILE A 133 -4.31 -22.90 12.55
C ILE A 133 -3.12 -23.68 13.11
N TRP A 134 -2.99 -24.97 12.81
CA TRP A 134 -1.84 -25.76 13.24
C TRP A 134 -0.54 -25.20 12.66
N TRP A 135 -0.55 -24.80 11.39
CA TRP A 135 0.58 -24.13 10.75
C TRP A 135 0.83 -22.72 11.32
N TYR A 136 -0.23 -21.98 11.64
CA TYR A 136 -0.13 -20.63 12.20
C TYR A 136 0.40 -20.61 13.65
N THR A 137 0.12 -21.63 14.44
CA THR A 137 0.56 -21.71 15.85
C THR A 137 1.81 -22.56 16.05
N GLY A 138 2.22 -23.32 15.04
CA GLY A 138 3.42 -24.15 15.07
C GLY A 138 4.73 -23.35 15.07
N PRO A 139 5.86 -23.98 15.45
CA PRO A 139 7.18 -23.35 15.52
C PRO A 139 7.84 -23.20 14.14
N TYR A 140 7.08 -22.77 13.13
CA TYR A 140 7.54 -22.60 11.75
C TYR A 140 7.52 -21.12 11.34
N PHE A 141 8.12 -20.82 10.18
CA PHE A 141 8.20 -19.44 9.69
C PHE A 141 6.85 -18.85 9.27
N ILE A 142 5.79 -19.66 9.13
CA ILE A 142 4.47 -19.24 8.64
C ILE A 142 3.90 -18.08 9.47
N TYR A 143 3.90 -18.22 10.80
CA TYR A 143 3.43 -17.17 11.70
C TYR A 143 4.21 -15.86 11.52
N SER A 144 5.54 -15.94 11.60
CA SER A 144 6.41 -14.77 11.54
C SER A 144 6.34 -14.09 10.18
N MET A 145 6.33 -14.87 9.09
CA MET A 145 6.27 -14.37 7.73
C MET A 145 4.95 -13.67 7.46
N LEU A 146 3.82 -14.29 7.80
CA LEU A 146 2.50 -13.68 7.60
C LEU A 146 2.36 -12.38 8.38
N ASN A 147 2.69 -12.40 9.68
CA ASN A 147 2.59 -11.20 10.52
C ASN A 147 3.59 -10.11 10.13
N CYS A 148 4.75 -10.48 9.55
CA CYS A 148 5.70 -9.53 9.00
C CYS A 148 5.13 -8.87 7.73
N GLY A 149 4.65 -9.68 6.78
CA GLY A 149 4.06 -9.19 5.54
C GLY A 149 2.88 -8.27 5.77
N LEU A 150 1.94 -8.66 6.65
CA LEU A 150 0.79 -7.83 7.01
C LEU A 150 1.19 -6.54 7.73
N ARG A 151 2.20 -6.56 8.61
CA ARG A 151 2.65 -5.37 9.36
C ARG A 151 3.38 -4.38 8.48
N GLN A 152 4.18 -4.88 7.53
CA GLN A 152 4.98 -4.05 6.63
C GLN A 152 4.23 -3.71 5.33
N MET A 153 3.04 -4.28 5.13
CA MET A 153 2.30 -4.22 3.86
C MET A 153 3.15 -4.71 2.68
N ASP A 154 3.95 -5.76 2.91
CA ASP A 154 4.79 -6.38 1.88
C ASP A 154 3.91 -7.16 0.90
N VAL A 155 3.73 -6.59 -0.28
CA VAL A 155 2.83 -7.13 -1.31
C VAL A 155 3.29 -8.50 -1.80
N ASP A 156 4.61 -8.74 -1.91
CA ASP A 156 5.13 -10.02 -2.40
C ASP A 156 4.81 -11.13 -1.40
N ILE A 157 5.05 -10.89 -0.10
CA ILE A 157 4.71 -11.84 0.95
C ILE A 157 3.19 -12.06 1.01
N ILE A 158 2.41 -10.98 0.99
CA ILE A 158 0.94 -11.06 1.11
C ILE A 158 0.35 -11.86 -0.05
N LEU A 159 0.78 -11.61 -1.28
CA LEU A 159 0.31 -12.35 -2.46
C LEU A 159 0.73 -13.83 -2.39
N LYS A 160 1.99 -14.12 -2.05
CA LYS A 160 2.47 -15.52 -1.93
C LYS A 160 1.79 -16.28 -0.79
N MET A 161 1.33 -15.58 0.24
CA MET A 161 0.58 -16.16 1.35
C MET A 161 -0.94 -16.08 1.17
N GLY A 162 -1.45 -15.61 0.02
CA GLY A 162 -2.88 -15.41 -0.23
C GLY A 162 -3.73 -16.66 0.01
N PHE A 163 -3.28 -17.81 -0.50
CA PHE A 163 -3.95 -19.10 -0.26
C PHE A 163 -4.01 -19.45 1.25
N PHE A 164 -2.95 -19.15 1.99
CA PHE A 164 -2.88 -19.41 3.43
C PHE A 164 -3.79 -18.46 4.21
N ILE A 165 -3.87 -17.18 3.81
CA ILE A 165 -4.78 -16.18 4.38
C ILE A 165 -6.23 -16.65 4.22
N ARG A 166 -6.61 -17.11 3.01
CA ARG A 166 -7.94 -17.70 2.74
C ARG A 166 -8.22 -18.87 3.68
N HIS A 167 -7.29 -19.83 3.79
CA HIS A 167 -7.48 -21.02 4.64
C HIS A 167 -7.55 -20.68 6.13
N LEU A 168 -6.73 -19.73 6.58
CA LEU A 168 -6.74 -19.28 7.97
C LEU A 168 -8.03 -18.54 8.30
N HIS A 169 -8.47 -17.64 7.42
CA HIS A 169 -9.73 -16.91 7.58
C HIS A 169 -10.92 -17.86 7.68
N ASN A 170 -11.05 -18.79 6.71
CA ASN A 170 -12.17 -19.73 6.67
C ASN A 170 -12.24 -20.61 7.92
N HIS A 171 -11.08 -21.09 8.39
CA HIS A 171 -11.02 -21.92 9.59
C HIS A 171 -11.33 -21.12 10.87
N ILE A 172 -10.85 -19.88 10.99
CA ILE A 172 -11.20 -19.00 12.12
C ILE A 172 -12.70 -18.69 12.11
N ALA A 173 -13.28 -18.43 10.93
CA ALA A 173 -14.71 -18.16 10.80
C ALA A 173 -15.56 -19.37 11.19
N GLU A 174 -15.11 -20.59 10.86
CA GLU A 174 -15.73 -21.83 11.30
C GLU A 174 -15.71 -21.99 12.82
N LEU A 175 -14.54 -21.88 13.45
CA LEU A 175 -14.41 -21.93 14.91
C LEU A 175 -15.21 -20.83 15.60
N HIS A 176 -15.30 -19.64 14.99
CA HIS A 176 -16.12 -18.57 15.54
C HIS A 176 -17.61 -18.96 15.57
N ARG A 177 -18.13 -19.55 14.49
CA ARG A 177 -19.52 -20.04 14.44
C ARG A 177 -19.78 -21.12 15.49
N GLU A 178 -18.84 -22.04 15.67
CA GLU A 178 -18.91 -23.08 16.71
C GLU A 178 -18.90 -22.48 18.13
N GLN A 179 -18.08 -21.46 18.36
CA GLN A 179 -18.03 -20.78 19.64
C GLN A 179 -19.33 -20.01 19.94
N GLN A 180 -19.89 -19.34 18.93
CA GLN A 180 -21.17 -18.61 19.07
C GLN A 180 -22.34 -19.54 19.41
N SER A 181 -22.32 -20.79 18.95
CA SER A 181 -23.37 -21.77 19.26
C SER A 181 -23.23 -22.40 20.64
N SER A 182 -22.03 -22.35 21.24
CA SER A 182 -21.69 -23.09 22.46
C SER A 182 -21.41 -22.23 23.70
N MET A 183 -21.10 -20.94 23.56
CA MET A 183 -20.76 -20.05 24.69
C MET A 183 -21.51 -18.70 24.67
N PRO A 184 -21.64 -18.03 25.83
CA PRO A 184 -22.15 -16.66 25.90
C PRO A 184 -21.26 -15.69 25.11
N ILE A 185 -21.89 -14.69 24.46
CA ILE A 185 -21.28 -13.73 23.53
C ILE A 185 -20.12 -12.92 24.14
N ASN A 186 -20.04 -12.84 25.48
CA ASN A 186 -19.06 -12.02 26.18
C ASN A 186 -18.03 -12.90 26.91
N PHE A 187 -16.81 -12.97 26.39
CA PHE A 187 -15.66 -13.53 27.07
C PHE A 187 -14.51 -12.52 27.07
N GLN A 188 -13.84 -12.40 28.22
CA GLN A 188 -12.71 -11.49 28.40
C GLN A 188 -11.41 -12.23 28.08
N VAL A 189 -10.58 -11.65 27.21
CA VAL A 189 -9.26 -12.17 26.88
C VAL A 189 -8.17 -11.21 27.38
N PHE A 190 -7.04 -11.77 27.77
CA PHE A 190 -5.86 -11.01 28.19
C PHE A 190 -4.70 -11.30 27.23
N ARG A 191 -4.00 -10.25 26.82
CA ARG A 191 -2.76 -10.34 26.06
C ARG A 191 -1.72 -9.50 26.78
N GLY A 192 -0.56 -10.09 27.08
CA GLY A 192 0.56 -9.34 27.63
C GLY A 192 1.03 -8.26 26.63
N GLN A 193 1.31 -7.07 27.14
CA GLN A 193 2.03 -6.03 26.40
C GLN A 193 3.54 -6.25 26.51
#